data_AF-A0A357CPF9-F1
#
_entry.id   AF-A0A357CPF9-F1
#
_cell.length_a   1.000
_cell.length_b   1.000
_cell.length_c   1.000
_cell.angle_alpha   90.00
_cell.angle_beta   90.00
_cell.angle_gamma   90.00
#
_symmetry.space_group_name_H-M   'P 1'
#
loop_
_entity.id
_entity.type
_entity.pdbx_description
1 polymer ?
#
loop_
_entity_poly.entity_id
_entity_poly.type
_entity_poly.pdbx_seq_one_letter_code
_entity_poly.pdbx_strand_id
1 'polypeptide(L)'
;MVRLPTVDEKSVETKVTLGPKAKRPLELSIPIIISGMSYGGAISKQARLALAKASTAAGTATNTGEGAYLPEERKEAAKYIYQYHRGRWPHGNKKDFYALADMVEIQLGQGAQASAPQATKADQIDEEFRHVFGLAKGEDAVIASRLAGLESAADLKPLVSRLKEETGGVPISFKFAASHYLEDEIELAVQAGIDVIVIDGAEAGTHAGQPLLEDAFGLPTM
;
A
#
# COMPACT_ATOMS: atom_id res chain seq x y z
N MET A 1 -4.83 -16.78 29.99
CA MET A 1 -3.71 -17.72 30.19
C MET A 1 -2.44 -16.89 30.15
N VAL A 2 -1.66 -16.81 31.24
CA VAL A 2 -0.43 -15.99 31.27
C VAL A 2 0.70 -16.83 30.66
N ARG A 3 1.33 -16.32 29.60
CA ARG A 3 2.50 -16.94 28.99
C ARG A 3 3.74 -16.35 29.67
N LEU A 4 4.53 -17.18 30.32
CA LEU A 4 5.81 -16.74 30.91
C LEU A 4 6.77 -16.31 29.79
N PRO A 5 7.66 -15.32 30.03
CA PRO A 5 8.71 -14.95 29.09
C PRO A 5 9.57 -16.16 28.69
N THR A 6 10.17 -16.10 27.51
CA THR A 6 11.13 -17.11 27.07
C THR A 6 12.29 -17.17 28.07
N VAL A 7 12.65 -18.39 28.49
CA VAL A 7 13.89 -18.62 29.26
C VAL A 7 15.11 -18.15 28.45
N ASP A 8 16.14 -17.66 29.15
CA ASP A 8 17.34 -17.07 28.55
C ASP A 8 17.98 -17.94 27.44
N GLU A 9 18.61 -17.28 26.47
CA GLU A 9 19.40 -17.86 25.36
C GLU A 9 18.63 -18.68 24.31
N LYS A 10 17.41 -18.29 23.92
CA LYS A 10 16.84 -18.74 22.63
C LYS A 10 17.02 -17.70 21.54
N SER A 11 17.60 -18.11 20.41
CA SER A 11 17.61 -17.30 19.19
C SER A 11 16.17 -17.02 18.77
N VAL A 12 15.81 -15.74 18.69
CA VAL A 12 14.49 -15.31 18.22
C VAL A 12 14.54 -15.18 16.70
N GLU A 13 13.73 -15.97 16.00
CA GLU A 13 13.55 -15.82 14.57
C GLU A 13 12.69 -14.59 14.27
N THR A 14 13.18 -13.72 13.38
CA THR A 14 12.47 -12.52 12.92
C THR A 14 11.73 -12.74 11.60
N LYS A 15 11.82 -13.95 11.03
CA LYS A 15 11.16 -14.29 9.77
C LYS A 15 9.65 -14.17 9.93
N VAL A 16 9.00 -13.54 8.96
CA VAL A 16 7.55 -13.44 8.88
C VAL A 16 7.08 -13.84 7.49
N THR A 17 5.95 -14.54 7.43
CA THR A 17 5.27 -14.88 6.17
C THR A 17 3.93 -14.17 6.12
N LEU A 18 3.78 -13.27 5.15
CA LEU A 18 2.55 -12.58 4.84
C LEU A 18 1.71 -13.40 3.85
N GLY A 19 0.42 -13.54 4.17
CA GLY A 19 -0.51 -14.36 3.40
C GLY A 19 -0.07 -15.84 3.29
N PRO A 20 0.11 -16.57 4.41
CA PRO A 20 0.58 -17.96 4.40
C PRO A 20 -0.35 -18.94 3.66
N LYS A 21 -1.58 -18.54 3.37
CA LYS A 21 -2.56 -19.32 2.59
C LYS A 21 -2.63 -18.92 1.10
N ALA A 22 -1.89 -17.89 0.69
CA ALA A 22 -1.79 -17.50 -0.71
C ALA A 22 -0.99 -18.54 -1.50
N LYS A 23 -1.17 -18.58 -2.83
CA LYS A 23 -0.42 -19.51 -3.70
C LYS A 23 1.08 -19.17 -3.73
N ARG A 24 1.41 -17.88 -3.60
CA ARG A 24 2.78 -17.37 -3.56
C ARG A 24 2.98 -16.47 -2.34
N PRO A 25 3.04 -17.00 -1.10
CA PRO A 25 3.18 -16.19 0.11
C PRO A 25 4.40 -15.26 0.07
N LEU A 26 4.28 -14.10 0.71
CA LEU A 26 5.37 -13.14 0.79
C LEU A 26 6.19 -13.40 2.06
N GLU A 27 7.38 -13.98 1.89
CA GLU A 27 8.33 -14.21 2.99
C GLU A 27 9.30 -13.03 3.16
N LEU A 28 9.46 -12.57 4.40
CA LEU A 28 10.37 -11.51 4.81
C LEU A 28 11.31 -12.03 5.91
N SER A 29 12.56 -11.57 5.90
CA SER A 29 13.56 -11.92 6.91
C SER A 29 13.32 -11.22 8.26
N ILE A 30 12.63 -10.09 8.25
CA ILE A 30 12.34 -9.26 9.43
C ILE A 30 10.89 -8.77 9.40
N PRO A 31 10.28 -8.45 10.56
CA PRO A 31 8.88 -7.97 10.64
C PRO A 31 8.79 -6.45 10.44
N ILE A 32 9.56 -5.91 9.49
CA ILE A 32 9.63 -4.47 9.20
C ILE A 32 9.51 -4.32 7.70
N ILE A 33 8.58 -3.47 7.22
CA ILE A 33 8.37 -3.19 5.79
C ILE A 33 8.55 -1.70 5.56
N ILE A 34 9.05 -1.32 4.38
CA ILE A 34 9.03 0.07 3.95
C ILE A 34 7.64 0.38 3.39
N SER A 35 6.88 1.19 4.13
CA SER A 35 5.50 1.56 3.78
C SER A 35 5.42 2.36 2.47
N GLY A 36 4.21 2.40 1.91
CA GLY A 36 3.92 3.03 0.62
C GLY A 36 4.12 4.54 0.65
N MET A 37 5.07 5.03 -0.14
CA MET A 37 5.31 6.47 -0.35
C MET A 37 5.44 6.72 -1.84
N SER A 38 4.54 7.54 -2.39
CA SER A 38 4.43 7.72 -3.84
C SER A 38 5.61 8.48 -4.44
N TYR A 39 6.17 7.92 -5.50
CA TYR A 39 7.07 8.65 -6.38
C TYR A 39 6.31 9.76 -7.13
N GLY A 40 6.92 10.94 -7.24
CA GLY A 40 6.37 12.13 -7.92
C GLY A 40 5.45 12.94 -7.01
N GLY A 41 4.58 12.27 -6.26
CA GLY A 41 3.64 12.92 -5.34
C GLY A 41 4.19 13.23 -3.95
N ALA A 42 5.15 12.44 -3.44
CA ALA A 42 5.65 12.60 -2.07
C ALA A 42 7.19 12.62 -1.99
N ILE A 43 7.87 11.84 -2.81
CA ILE A 43 9.32 11.67 -2.75
C ILE A 43 9.97 11.56 -4.13
N SER A 44 11.28 11.80 -4.18
CA SER A 44 12.07 11.73 -5.40
C SER A 44 12.32 10.30 -5.88
N LYS A 45 12.60 10.14 -7.18
CA LYS A 45 12.99 8.85 -7.77
C LYS A 45 14.23 8.26 -7.10
N GLN A 46 15.20 9.11 -6.74
CA GLN A 46 16.43 8.70 -6.09
C GLN A 46 16.17 8.13 -4.68
N ALA A 47 15.34 8.81 -3.90
CA ALA A 47 14.86 8.26 -2.63
C ALA A 47 14.15 6.93 -2.88
N ARG A 48 13.39 6.82 -4.00
CA ARG A 48 12.65 5.61 -4.29
C ARG A 48 13.48 4.37 -4.57
N LEU A 49 14.48 4.51 -5.43
CA LEU A 49 15.48 3.48 -5.69
C LEU A 49 16.32 3.15 -4.46
N ALA A 50 16.66 4.15 -3.63
CA ALA A 50 17.42 3.92 -2.41
C ALA A 50 16.67 3.01 -1.41
N LEU A 51 15.37 3.24 -1.20
CA LEU A 51 14.59 2.37 -0.31
C LEU A 51 14.36 0.98 -0.91
N ALA A 52 14.19 0.84 -2.23
CA ALA A 52 14.12 -0.48 -2.88
C ALA A 52 15.40 -1.30 -2.67
N LYS A 53 16.57 -0.66 -2.83
CA LYS A 53 17.87 -1.31 -2.53
C LYS A 53 18.00 -1.66 -1.06
N ALA A 54 17.59 -0.76 -0.17
CA ALA A 54 17.63 -0.99 1.27
C ALA A 54 16.71 -2.14 1.69
N SER A 55 15.50 -2.24 1.12
CA SER A 55 14.57 -3.34 1.43
C SER A 55 15.18 -4.68 1.02
N THR A 56 15.76 -4.76 -0.18
CA THR A 56 16.49 -5.94 -0.65
C THR A 56 17.64 -6.32 0.28
N ALA A 57 18.49 -5.35 0.65
CA ALA A 57 19.62 -5.60 1.55
C ALA A 57 19.19 -6.05 2.95
N ALA A 58 18.05 -5.56 3.45
CA ALA A 58 17.47 -5.94 4.73
C ALA A 58 16.62 -7.23 4.68
N GLY A 59 16.43 -7.83 3.50
CA GLY A 59 15.58 -9.00 3.33
C GLY A 59 14.09 -8.71 3.55
N THR A 60 13.64 -7.49 3.24
CA THR A 60 12.25 -7.06 3.36
C THR A 60 11.69 -6.43 2.07
N ALA A 61 10.45 -5.99 2.12
CA ALA A 61 9.71 -5.41 1.02
C ALA A 61 9.66 -3.87 1.05
N THR A 62 9.51 -3.30 -0.14
CA THR A 62 9.13 -1.89 -0.35
C THR A 62 7.75 -1.83 -1.00
N ASN A 63 7.00 -0.78 -0.70
CA ASN A 63 5.67 -0.53 -1.23
C ASN A 63 5.66 0.76 -2.06
N THR A 64 4.99 0.74 -3.21
CA THR A 64 4.94 1.85 -4.18
C THR A 64 4.28 3.12 -3.64
N GLY A 65 3.38 2.98 -2.67
CA GLY A 65 2.43 4.05 -2.35
C GLY A 65 1.45 4.33 -3.50
N GLU A 66 0.66 5.39 -3.35
CA GLU A 66 -0.30 5.88 -4.37
C GLU A 66 0.41 6.60 -5.52
N GLY A 67 1.46 5.99 -6.07
CA GLY A 67 2.32 6.53 -7.13
C GLY A 67 2.31 5.68 -8.39
N ALA A 68 3.02 6.16 -9.41
CA ALA A 68 3.22 5.41 -10.65
C ALA A 68 4.14 4.18 -10.43
N TYR A 69 3.96 3.18 -11.28
CA TYR A 69 4.90 2.06 -11.39
C TYR A 69 6.23 2.54 -11.98
N LEU A 70 7.34 2.21 -11.30
CA LEU A 70 8.70 2.48 -11.75
C LEU A 70 9.43 1.18 -12.09
N PRO A 71 9.77 0.92 -13.37
CA PRO A 71 10.52 -0.27 -13.76
C PRO A 71 11.87 -0.41 -13.03
N GLU A 72 12.54 0.70 -12.75
CA GLU A 72 13.81 0.72 -12.03
C GLU A 72 13.63 0.33 -10.56
N GLU A 73 12.56 0.80 -9.90
CA GLU A 73 12.27 0.41 -8.52
C GLU A 73 12.00 -1.10 -8.43
N ARG A 74 11.20 -1.64 -9.36
CA ARG A 74 10.91 -3.08 -9.41
C ARG A 74 12.17 -3.93 -9.60
N LYS A 75 13.16 -3.46 -10.36
CA LYS A 75 14.43 -4.16 -10.59
C LYS A 75 15.30 -4.22 -9.33
N GLU A 76 15.25 -3.18 -8.51
CA GLU A 76 16.06 -3.05 -7.30
C GLU A 76 15.43 -3.76 -6.09
N ALA A 77 14.10 -3.88 -6.07
CA ALA A 77 13.35 -4.55 -5.01
C ALA A 77 13.26 -6.08 -5.23
N ALA A 78 13.85 -6.86 -4.33
CA ALA A 78 13.71 -8.32 -4.30
C ALA A 78 12.29 -8.74 -3.90
N LYS A 79 11.63 -7.94 -3.05
CA LYS A 79 10.24 -8.09 -2.62
C LYS A 79 9.50 -6.78 -2.85
N TYR A 80 8.50 -6.80 -3.72
CA TYR A 80 7.81 -5.61 -4.19
C TYR A 80 6.32 -5.65 -3.89
N ILE A 81 5.81 -4.63 -3.20
CA ILE A 81 4.39 -4.47 -2.91
C ILE A 81 3.84 -3.36 -3.81
N TYR A 82 2.84 -3.67 -4.62
CA TYR A 82 2.15 -2.65 -5.41
C TYR A 82 0.90 -2.17 -4.67
N GLN A 83 0.77 -0.85 -4.46
CA GLN A 83 -0.42 -0.29 -3.86
C GLN A 83 -1.50 -0.04 -4.93
N TYR A 84 -2.61 -0.78 -4.83
CA TYR A 84 -3.79 -0.62 -5.64
C TYR A 84 -4.63 0.54 -5.09
N HIS A 85 -4.57 1.70 -5.74
CA HIS A 85 -4.85 3.01 -5.15
C HIS A 85 -6.06 3.74 -5.78
N ARG A 86 -6.48 4.86 -5.20
CA ARG A 86 -7.67 5.63 -5.64
C ARG A 86 -7.38 6.71 -6.70
N GLY A 87 -6.11 6.82 -7.10
CA GLY A 87 -5.64 7.63 -8.22
C GLY A 87 -6.39 7.37 -9.53
N ARG A 88 -6.68 8.43 -10.28
CA ARG A 88 -7.47 8.41 -11.52
C ARG A 88 -6.65 8.63 -12.80
N TRP A 89 -5.33 8.60 -12.70
CA TRP A 89 -4.43 8.77 -13.85
C TRP A 89 -4.37 7.52 -14.74
N PRO A 90 -4.06 7.66 -16.04
CA PRO A 90 -4.10 6.54 -17.00
C PRO A 90 -3.18 5.36 -16.67
N HIS A 91 -2.06 5.60 -15.99
CA HIS A 91 -1.13 4.55 -15.55
C HIS A 91 -1.48 3.95 -14.17
N GLY A 92 -2.58 4.37 -13.55
CA GLY A 92 -3.02 3.84 -12.26
C GLY A 92 -3.61 2.44 -12.39
N ASN A 93 -3.30 1.55 -11.45
CA ASN A 93 -3.91 0.23 -11.32
C ASN A 93 -3.97 -0.58 -12.64
N LYS A 94 -2.95 -0.48 -13.50
CA LYS A 94 -2.87 -1.31 -14.71
C LYS A 94 -2.36 -2.70 -14.35
N LYS A 95 -2.97 -3.73 -14.93
CA LYS A 95 -2.56 -5.13 -14.77
C LYS A 95 -1.08 -5.36 -15.05
N ASP A 96 -0.58 -4.75 -16.12
CA ASP A 96 0.83 -4.84 -16.51
C ASP A 96 1.80 -4.36 -15.42
N PHE A 97 1.31 -3.61 -14.43
CA PHE A 97 2.09 -3.10 -13.31
C PHE A 97 1.89 -3.94 -12.05
N TYR A 98 0.65 -4.10 -11.56
CA TYR A 98 0.43 -4.83 -10.31
C TYR A 98 0.67 -6.33 -10.43
N ALA A 99 0.57 -6.93 -11.62
CA ALA A 99 0.87 -8.35 -11.82
C ALA A 99 2.35 -8.69 -11.60
N LEU A 100 3.24 -7.69 -11.61
CA LEU A 100 4.68 -7.85 -11.36
C LEU A 100 5.05 -7.84 -9.87
N ALA A 101 4.09 -7.57 -8.99
CA ALA A 101 4.29 -7.49 -7.55
C ALA A 101 4.36 -8.87 -6.89
N ASP A 102 4.97 -8.91 -5.70
CA ASP A 102 5.01 -10.07 -4.81
C ASP A 102 3.90 -10.02 -3.75
N MET A 103 3.21 -8.89 -3.64
CA MET A 103 1.96 -8.67 -2.91
C MET A 103 1.25 -7.44 -3.50
N VAL A 104 -0.08 -7.42 -3.49
CA VAL A 104 -0.85 -6.23 -3.88
C VAL A 104 -1.60 -5.70 -2.66
N GLU A 105 -1.48 -4.41 -2.39
CA GLU A 105 -2.15 -3.74 -1.28
C GLU A 105 -3.30 -2.88 -1.78
N ILE A 106 -4.54 -3.30 -1.52
CA ILE A 106 -5.72 -2.47 -1.76
C ILE A 106 -5.72 -1.36 -0.72
N GLN A 107 -5.60 -0.12 -1.19
CA GLN A 107 -5.55 1.07 -0.35
C GLN A 107 -6.87 1.84 -0.42
N LEU A 108 -7.60 1.88 0.69
CA LEU A 108 -8.83 2.66 0.85
C LEU A 108 -8.68 3.95 1.67
N GLY A 109 -7.62 4.08 2.47
CA GLY A 109 -7.35 5.26 3.27
C GLY A 109 -6.08 5.10 4.11
N GLN A 110 -5.53 6.22 4.58
CA GLN A 110 -4.35 6.23 5.44
C GLN A 110 -4.61 7.05 6.70
N GLY A 111 -3.89 6.75 7.78
CA GLY A 111 -4.13 7.37 9.08
C GLY A 111 -4.11 8.90 9.06
N ALA A 112 -3.19 9.48 8.28
CA ALA A 112 -3.00 10.93 8.18
C ALA A 112 -4.18 11.68 7.53
N GLN A 113 -4.98 11.01 6.69
CA GLN A 113 -5.94 11.68 5.82
C GLN A 113 -7.25 10.91 5.62
N ALA A 114 -7.44 9.80 6.34
CA ALA A 114 -8.52 8.86 6.11
C ALA A 114 -8.63 8.50 4.61
N SER A 115 -9.84 8.61 4.06
CA SER A 115 -10.14 8.48 2.63
C SER A 115 -10.41 9.84 1.97
N ALA A 116 -9.87 10.94 2.48
CA ALA A 116 -10.07 12.25 1.88
C ALA A 116 -9.53 12.30 0.43
N PRO A 117 -10.25 12.95 -0.51
CA PRO A 117 -9.77 13.15 -1.87
C PRO A 117 -8.65 14.18 -1.90
N GLN A 118 -7.75 14.04 -2.87
CA GLN A 118 -6.62 14.95 -3.08
C GLN A 118 -6.43 15.24 -4.57
N ALA A 119 -5.81 16.36 -4.88
CA ALA A 119 -5.41 16.68 -6.24
C ALA A 119 -4.11 17.50 -6.26
N THR A 120 -3.21 17.15 -7.17
CA THR A 120 -2.04 17.97 -7.53
C THR A 120 -2.37 18.73 -8.81
N LYS A 121 -2.23 20.05 -8.78
CA LYS A 121 -2.58 20.90 -9.93
C LYS A 121 -1.57 20.76 -11.06
N ALA A 122 -2.05 20.86 -12.30
CA ALA A 122 -1.24 20.63 -13.50
C ALA A 122 0.02 21.52 -13.59
N ASP A 123 -0.01 22.71 -12.99
CA ASP A 123 1.11 23.66 -12.90
C ASP A 123 2.16 23.27 -11.84
N GLN A 124 1.82 22.37 -10.93
CA GLN A 124 2.70 21.77 -9.93
C GLN A 124 3.27 20.42 -10.37
N ILE A 125 2.88 19.92 -11.55
CA ILE A 125 3.30 18.62 -12.10
C ILE A 125 4.42 18.84 -13.13
N ASP A 126 5.62 18.36 -12.84
CA ASP A 126 6.74 18.38 -13.76
C ASP A 126 6.57 17.36 -14.92
N GLU A 127 7.50 17.38 -15.89
CA GLU A 127 7.43 16.48 -17.05
C GLU A 127 7.62 15.01 -16.68
N GLU A 128 8.45 14.70 -15.68
CA GLU A 128 8.73 13.32 -15.29
C GLU A 128 7.52 12.69 -14.59
N PHE A 129 6.91 13.40 -13.63
CA PHE A 129 5.65 13.04 -12.99
C PHE A 129 4.57 12.85 -14.07
N ARG A 130 4.39 13.82 -14.97
CA ARG A 130 3.38 13.71 -16.03
C ARG A 130 3.57 12.46 -16.88
N HIS A 131 4.80 12.15 -17.26
CA HIS A 131 5.13 10.98 -18.05
C HIS A 131 4.84 9.67 -17.29
N VAL A 132 5.30 9.54 -16.05
CA VAL A 132 5.15 8.29 -15.29
C VAL A 132 3.69 8.01 -14.90
N PHE A 133 2.87 9.05 -14.68
CA PHE A 133 1.44 8.91 -14.42
C PHE A 133 0.60 8.76 -15.71
N GLY A 134 1.18 9.07 -16.86
CA GLY A 134 0.50 9.02 -18.16
C GLY A 134 -0.49 10.17 -18.38
N LEU A 135 -0.27 11.30 -17.71
CA LEU A 135 -1.16 12.46 -17.73
C LEU A 135 -0.95 13.30 -19.00
N ALA A 136 -2.02 13.89 -19.53
CA ALA A 136 -1.96 14.88 -20.60
C ALA A 136 -1.41 16.22 -20.09
N LYS A 137 -0.97 17.08 -21.03
CA LYS A 137 -0.59 18.46 -20.68
C LYS A 137 -1.81 19.22 -20.17
N GLY A 138 -1.68 19.85 -19.00
CA GLY A 138 -2.77 20.58 -18.35
C GLY A 138 -3.75 19.71 -17.55
N GLU A 139 -3.50 18.41 -17.42
CA GLU A 139 -4.29 17.50 -16.61
C GLU A 139 -3.80 17.50 -15.14
N ASP A 140 -4.75 17.59 -14.20
CA ASP A 140 -4.50 17.46 -12.77
C ASP A 140 -4.32 15.97 -12.39
N ALA A 141 -3.45 15.67 -11.43
CA ALA A 141 -3.39 14.33 -10.83
C ALA A 141 -4.40 14.24 -9.69
N VAL A 142 -5.42 13.37 -9.82
CA VAL A 142 -6.51 13.27 -8.83
C VAL A 142 -6.50 11.93 -8.12
N ILE A 143 -6.59 11.98 -6.79
CA ILE A 143 -6.87 10.85 -5.90
C ILE A 143 -8.32 11.00 -5.42
N ALA A 144 -9.19 10.11 -5.85
CA ALA A 144 -10.60 10.14 -5.46
C ALA A 144 -10.79 9.62 -4.03
N SER A 145 -11.93 9.94 -3.41
CA SER A 145 -12.29 9.39 -2.10
C SER A 145 -12.54 7.88 -2.15
N ARG A 146 -13.05 7.38 -3.28
CA ARG A 146 -13.36 5.96 -3.52
C ARG A 146 -12.48 5.32 -4.58
N LEU A 147 -12.17 4.06 -4.36
CA LEU A 147 -11.51 3.21 -5.34
C LEU A 147 -12.43 2.97 -6.54
N ALA A 148 -11.88 3.02 -7.76
CA ALA A 148 -12.67 2.82 -8.97
C ALA A 148 -13.28 1.40 -9.01
N GLY A 149 -14.61 1.30 -9.16
CA GLY A 149 -15.31 0.03 -9.25
C GLY A 149 -15.58 -0.65 -7.90
N LEU A 150 -15.34 0.04 -6.78
CA LEU A 150 -15.67 -0.42 -5.43
C LEU A 150 -16.74 0.52 -4.84
N GLU A 151 -18.01 0.19 -5.02
CA GLU A 151 -19.14 1.02 -4.54
C GLU A 151 -19.78 0.46 -3.27
N SER A 152 -19.54 -0.82 -2.97
CA SER A 152 -20.07 -1.52 -1.81
C SER A 152 -19.11 -2.59 -1.29
N ALA A 153 -19.37 -3.08 -0.08
CA ALA A 153 -18.66 -4.22 0.50
C ALA A 153 -18.67 -5.47 -0.39
N ALA A 154 -19.76 -5.67 -1.13
CA ALA A 154 -19.93 -6.83 -2.03
C ALA A 154 -18.94 -6.83 -3.19
N ASP A 155 -18.40 -5.67 -3.57
CA ASP A 155 -17.46 -5.50 -4.68
C ASP A 155 -16.03 -5.91 -4.30
N LEU A 156 -15.72 -5.98 -3.00
CA LEU A 156 -14.36 -6.28 -2.53
C LEU A 156 -13.95 -7.72 -2.86
N LYS A 157 -14.84 -8.69 -2.65
CA LYS A 157 -14.52 -10.11 -2.89
C LYS A 157 -14.24 -10.42 -4.38
N PRO A 158 -15.04 -9.92 -5.35
CA PRO A 158 -14.70 -10.01 -6.77
C PRO A 158 -13.35 -9.36 -7.09
N LEU A 159 -13.06 -8.17 -6.53
CA LEU A 159 -11.79 -7.49 -6.72
C LEU A 159 -10.61 -8.34 -6.22
N VAL A 160 -10.69 -8.86 -5.00
CA VAL A 160 -9.64 -9.73 -4.42
C VAL A 160 -9.43 -10.97 -5.28
N SER A 161 -10.52 -11.60 -5.72
CA SER A 161 -10.45 -12.80 -6.56
C SER A 161 -9.78 -12.52 -7.91
N ARG A 162 -10.15 -11.41 -8.56
CA ARG A 162 -9.50 -10.95 -9.79
C ARG A 162 -8.01 -10.68 -9.59
N LEU A 163 -7.63 -9.92 -8.55
CA LEU A 163 -6.23 -9.62 -8.28
C LEU A 163 -5.42 -10.89 -8.02
N LYS A 164 -5.96 -11.85 -7.26
CA LYS A 164 -5.32 -13.16 -7.04
C LYS A 164 -5.13 -13.92 -8.35
N GLU A 165 -6.13 -13.95 -9.23
CA GLU A 165 -6.01 -14.61 -10.53
C GLU A 165 -4.94 -13.95 -11.40
N GLU A 166 -4.99 -12.63 -11.54
CA GLU A 166 -4.14 -11.87 -12.46
C GLU A 166 -2.68 -11.77 -12.03
N THR A 167 -2.43 -11.86 -10.73
CA THR A 167 -1.09 -11.90 -10.15
C THR A 167 -0.56 -13.33 -10.02
N GLY A 168 -1.31 -14.37 -10.41
CA GLY A 168 -0.90 -15.75 -10.18
C GLY A 168 -0.85 -16.16 -8.69
N GLY A 169 -1.62 -15.47 -7.84
CA GLY A 169 -1.93 -15.85 -6.47
C GLY A 169 -0.99 -15.32 -5.40
N VAL A 170 -0.48 -14.09 -5.56
CA VAL A 170 0.20 -13.37 -4.47
C VAL A 170 -0.79 -12.97 -3.37
N PRO A 171 -0.32 -12.68 -2.14
CA PRO A 171 -1.18 -12.14 -1.10
C PRO A 171 -1.83 -10.83 -1.55
N ILE A 172 -3.08 -10.64 -1.16
CA ILE A 172 -3.78 -9.36 -1.28
C ILE A 172 -3.92 -8.78 0.12
N SER A 173 -3.36 -7.60 0.33
CA SER A 173 -3.53 -6.85 1.58
C SER A 173 -4.63 -5.80 1.47
N PHE A 174 -5.18 -5.43 2.61
CA PHE A 174 -6.21 -4.40 2.75
C PHE A 174 -5.73 -3.35 3.74
N LYS A 175 -5.46 -2.14 3.24
CA LYS A 175 -5.00 -1.00 4.03
C LYS A 175 -6.14 0.02 4.22
N PHE A 176 -6.34 0.41 5.46
CA PHE A 176 -7.31 1.43 5.84
C PHE A 176 -6.85 2.21 7.07
N ALA A 177 -7.40 3.41 7.24
CA ALA A 177 -7.16 4.25 8.41
C ALA A 177 -7.93 3.67 9.61
N ALA A 178 -7.26 3.49 10.75
CA ALA A 178 -7.90 2.98 11.96
C ALA A 178 -9.05 3.90 12.38
N SER A 179 -10.24 3.34 12.55
CA SER A 179 -11.48 4.07 12.80
C SER A 179 -12.29 3.43 13.92
N HIS A 180 -13.39 4.07 14.32
CA HIS A 180 -14.35 3.48 15.26
C HIS A 180 -14.96 2.16 14.78
N TYR A 181 -14.92 1.89 13.46
CA TYR A 181 -15.48 0.70 12.83
C TYR A 181 -14.42 -0.38 12.55
N LEU A 182 -13.29 -0.34 13.26
CA LEU A 182 -12.13 -1.21 13.03
C LEU A 182 -12.52 -2.69 12.94
N GLU A 183 -13.33 -3.19 13.88
CA GLU A 183 -13.76 -4.58 13.90
C GLU A 183 -14.63 -4.95 12.69
N ASP A 184 -15.54 -4.06 12.28
CA ASP A 184 -16.41 -4.26 11.11
C ASP A 184 -15.59 -4.25 9.81
N GLU A 185 -14.59 -3.37 9.71
CA GLU A 185 -13.66 -3.28 8.58
C GLU A 185 -12.78 -4.54 8.47
N ILE A 186 -12.33 -5.08 9.60
CA ILE A 186 -11.60 -6.35 9.68
C ILE A 186 -12.50 -7.51 9.26
N GLU A 187 -13.73 -7.60 9.76
CA GLU A 187 -14.67 -8.66 9.41
C GLU A 187 -14.94 -8.65 7.90
N LEU A 188 -15.20 -7.48 7.33
CA LEU A 188 -15.40 -7.30 5.89
C LEU A 188 -14.20 -7.78 5.07
N ALA A 189 -12.97 -7.42 5.49
CA ALA A 189 -11.75 -7.85 4.82
C ALA A 189 -11.59 -9.39 4.86
N VAL A 190 -11.83 -10.01 6.01
CA VAL A 190 -11.76 -11.48 6.19
C VAL A 190 -12.80 -12.18 5.30
N GLN A 191 -14.05 -11.70 5.28
CA GLN A 191 -15.11 -12.26 4.45
C GLN A 191 -14.82 -12.13 2.95
N ALA A 192 -14.11 -11.06 2.55
CA ALA A 192 -13.69 -10.85 1.16
C ALA A 192 -12.48 -11.69 0.74
N GLY A 193 -11.82 -12.38 1.67
CA GLY A 193 -10.68 -13.25 1.40
C GLY A 193 -9.34 -12.52 1.30
N ILE A 194 -9.21 -11.37 1.98
CA ILE A 194 -7.94 -10.66 2.18
C ILE A 194 -6.96 -11.55 2.97
N ASP A 195 -5.69 -11.51 2.58
CA ASP A 195 -4.63 -12.32 3.20
C ASP A 195 -3.87 -11.59 4.31
N VAL A 196 -3.82 -10.25 4.23
CA VAL A 196 -3.07 -9.39 5.15
C VAL A 196 -3.88 -8.13 5.43
N ILE A 197 -4.04 -7.77 6.70
CA ILE A 197 -4.74 -6.54 7.09
C ILE A 197 -3.69 -5.52 7.55
N VAL A 198 -3.77 -4.31 7.02
CA VAL A 198 -2.89 -3.19 7.36
C VAL A 198 -3.72 -2.10 8.02
N ILE A 199 -3.56 -1.98 9.34
CA ILE A 199 -4.22 -0.97 10.15
C ILE A 199 -3.27 0.23 10.22
N ASP A 200 -3.68 1.36 9.67
CA ASP A 200 -2.87 2.58 9.62
C ASP A 200 -3.38 3.59 10.66
N GLY A 201 -2.64 3.80 11.74
CA GLY A 201 -3.06 4.66 12.84
C GLY A 201 -2.83 6.14 12.60
N ALA A 202 -3.39 6.96 13.49
CA ALA A 202 -3.41 8.42 13.40
C ALA A 202 -2.00 9.06 13.29
N GLU A 203 -0.95 8.35 13.70
CA GLU A 203 0.44 8.83 13.64
C GLU A 203 1.08 8.71 12.24
N ALA A 204 0.33 8.26 11.23
CA ALA A 204 0.82 8.13 9.87
C ALA A 204 1.27 9.49 9.30
N GLY A 205 2.34 9.47 8.49
CA GLY A 205 2.82 10.66 7.79
C GLY A 205 2.15 10.83 6.41
N THR A 206 2.03 12.08 5.96
CA THR A 206 1.68 12.40 4.58
C THR A 206 2.54 13.56 4.07
N HIS A 207 2.76 13.62 2.75
CA HIS A 207 3.46 14.75 2.13
C HIS A 207 2.55 15.97 1.99
N ALA A 208 1.27 15.75 1.71
CA ALA A 208 0.32 16.80 1.40
C ALA A 208 -1.05 16.43 1.96
N GLY A 209 -1.34 16.85 3.19
CA GLY A 209 -2.66 16.67 3.78
C GLY A 209 -3.26 17.92 4.39
N GLN A 210 -4.52 17.74 4.80
CA GLN A 210 -5.26 18.79 5.48
C GLN A 210 -4.85 18.71 6.95
N PRO A 211 -4.26 19.75 7.55
CA PRO A 211 -3.79 19.70 8.94
C PRO A 211 -4.87 19.25 9.92
N LEU A 212 -6.13 19.64 9.66
CA LEU A 212 -7.26 19.19 10.46
C LEU A 212 -7.44 17.66 10.47
N LEU A 213 -7.20 16.99 9.34
CA LEU A 213 -7.29 15.52 9.29
C LEU A 213 -6.10 14.87 9.99
N GLU A 214 -4.90 15.44 9.81
CA GLU A 214 -3.67 14.94 10.43
C GLU A 214 -3.72 15.05 11.97
N ASP A 215 -4.29 16.13 12.50
CA ASP A 215 -4.32 16.39 13.94
C ASP A 215 -5.54 15.78 14.66
N ALA A 216 -6.65 15.56 13.96
CA ALA A 216 -7.95 15.29 14.60
C ALA A 216 -8.66 14.01 14.13
N PHE A 217 -8.08 13.22 13.22
CA PHE A 217 -8.69 12.01 12.71
C PHE A 217 -7.88 10.75 13.03
N GLY A 218 -8.58 9.62 13.17
CA GLY A 218 -8.00 8.29 13.30
C GLY A 218 -7.88 7.81 14.74
N LEU A 219 -7.57 6.52 14.89
CA LEU A 219 -7.20 5.92 16.18
C LEU A 219 -5.68 5.74 16.25
N PRO A 220 -5.06 5.93 17.43
CA PRO A 220 -3.64 5.68 17.60
C PRO A 220 -3.33 4.20 17.47
N THR A 221 -2.13 3.88 16.97
CA THR A 221 -1.68 2.48 16.81
C THR A 221 -1.22 1.86 18.14
N MET A 222 -0.90 2.69 19.15
CA MET A 222 -0.39 2.31 20.46
C MET A 222 -1.16 2.97 21.60
#